data_AF-A0A564YKY2-F1
#
_entry.id   AF-A0A564YKY2-F1
#
_cell.length_a   1.000
_cell.length_b   1.000
_cell.length_c   1.000
_cell.angle_alpha   90.00
_cell.angle_beta   90.00
_cell.angle_gamma   90.00
#
_symmetry.space_group_name_H-M   'P 1'
#
loop_
_entity.id
_entity.type
_entity.pdbx_description
1 polymer ?
#
loop_
_entity_poly.entity_id
_entity_poly.type
_entity_poly.pdbx_seq_one_letter_code
_entity_poly.pdbx_strand_id
1 'polypeptide(L)'
;MSEGADEYASNIRKLQLMGFGSDSEIKKALTSCENDIDCAITFLVNRNFESSSMTHETVIDEKQEITVSKVEDFPVDELKKLEDSLFVKKWNIPCLRSQALGLCLSSAIKIINSGGLSAFESTEPLQRF
;
A
#
# COMPACT_ATOMS: atom_id res chain seq x y z
N MET A 1 39.02 1.95 -13.45
CA MET A 1 38.22 2.04 -12.21
C MET A 1 36.79 2.52 -12.55
N SER A 2 36.06 1.86 -13.46
CA SER A 2 34.74 2.35 -13.94
C SER A 2 33.59 1.34 -13.90
N GLU A 3 33.86 0.02 -13.85
CA GLU A 3 32.79 -0.98 -13.96
C GLU A 3 31.75 -0.90 -12.84
N GLY A 4 32.16 -0.64 -11.59
CA GLY A 4 31.23 -0.55 -10.46
C GLY A 4 30.34 0.71 -10.47
N ALA A 5 30.80 1.81 -11.09
CA ALA A 5 30.01 3.04 -11.17
C ALA A 5 28.89 2.93 -12.23
N ASP A 6 29.21 2.27 -13.35
CA ASP A 6 28.26 2.00 -14.42
C ASP A 6 27.19 0.98 -13.97
N GLU A 7 27.60 -0.02 -13.18
CA GLU A 7 26.69 -1.00 -12.58
C GLU A 7 25.72 -0.35 -11.57
N TYR A 8 26.22 0.54 -10.71
CA TYR A 8 25.39 1.27 -9.75
C TYR A 8 24.31 2.12 -10.43
N ALA A 9 24.69 2.88 -11.46
CA ALA A 9 23.75 3.68 -12.25
C ALA A 9 22.71 2.80 -12.98
N SER A 10 23.15 1.65 -13.51
CA SER A 10 22.26 0.67 -14.15
C SER A 10 21.24 0.08 -13.16
N ASN A 11 21.68 -0.28 -11.96
CA ASN A 11 20.80 -0.83 -10.91
C ASN A 11 19.80 0.20 -10.40
N ILE A 12 20.18 1.48 -10.26
CA ILE A 12 19.23 2.57 -9.96
C ILE A 12 18.13 2.62 -11.02
N ARG A 13 18.50 2.63 -12.30
CA ARG A 13 17.54 2.70 -13.40
C ARG A 13 16.59 1.50 -13.42
N LYS A 14 17.10 0.29 -13.17
CA LYS A 14 16.27 -0.91 -13.07
C LYS A 14 15.23 -0.78 -11.96
N LEU A 15 15.64 -0.33 -10.78
CA LEU A 15 14.74 -0.17 -9.63
C LEU A 15 13.69 0.94 -9.87
N GLN A 16 14.07 2.03 -10.52
CA GLN A 16 13.10 3.06 -10.97
C GLN A 16 12.06 2.48 -11.94
N LEU A 17 12.49 1.68 -12.92
CA LEU A 17 11.59 1.04 -13.89
C LEU A 17 10.65 0.02 -13.24
N MET A 18 11.07 -0.63 -12.15
CA MET A 18 10.21 -1.50 -11.34
C MET A 18 9.19 -0.71 -10.48
N GLY A 19 9.31 0.63 -10.43
CA GLY A 19 8.42 1.49 -9.64
C GLY A 19 8.81 1.60 -8.17
N PHE A 20 10.06 1.28 -7.81
CA PHE A 20 10.55 1.48 -6.45
C PHE A 20 10.81 2.96 -6.19
N GLY A 21 9.95 3.60 -5.38
CA GLY A 21 10.22 4.85 -4.66
C GLY A 21 10.90 5.98 -5.45
N SER A 22 11.53 6.88 -4.70
CA SER A 22 12.33 7.98 -5.24
C SER A 22 13.81 7.59 -5.40
N ASP A 23 14.55 8.31 -6.24
CA ASP A 23 16.00 8.13 -6.42
C ASP A 23 16.79 8.12 -5.10
N SER A 24 16.35 8.93 -4.13
CA SER A 24 17.00 9.01 -2.82
C SER A 24 16.86 7.70 -2.04
N GLU A 25 15.72 7.04 -2.15
CA GLU A 25 15.43 5.78 -1.44
C GLU A 25 16.14 4.62 -2.10
N ILE A 26 16.12 4.57 -3.43
CA ILE A 26 16.84 3.58 -4.22
C ILE A 26 18.35 3.68 -3.95
N LYS A 27 18.92 4.89 -3.98
CA LYS A 27 20.34 5.11 -3.69
C LYS A 27 20.71 4.66 -2.29
N LYS A 28 19.87 4.98 -1.30
CA LYS A 28 20.07 4.55 0.09
C LYS A 28 20.06 3.02 0.21
N ALA A 29 19.08 2.35 -0.41
CA ALA A 29 18.97 0.90 -0.38
C ALA A 29 20.18 0.22 -1.03
N LEU A 30 20.60 0.67 -2.21
CA LEU A 30 21.79 0.15 -2.89
C LEU A 30 23.07 0.41 -2.11
N THR A 31 23.22 1.57 -1.47
CA THR A 31 24.38 1.84 -0.61
C THR A 31 24.38 0.95 0.64
N SER A 32 23.22 0.65 1.21
CA SER A 32 23.08 -0.27 2.34
C SER A 32 23.29 -1.74 1.97
N CYS A 33 23.14 -2.08 0.69
CA CYS A 33 23.26 -3.43 0.16
C CYS A 33 24.51 -3.63 -0.70
N GLU A 34 25.52 -2.77 -0.60
CA GLU A 34 26.77 -2.88 -1.38
C GLU A 34 26.56 -3.02 -2.90
N ASN A 35 25.54 -2.32 -3.43
CA ASN A 35 25.08 -2.37 -4.83
C ASN A 35 24.46 -3.72 -5.28
N ASP A 36 24.11 -4.62 -4.36
CA ASP A 36 23.31 -5.81 -4.65
C ASP A 36 21.83 -5.42 -4.88
N ILE A 37 21.34 -5.73 -6.08
CA ILE A 37 19.97 -5.42 -6.50
C ILE A 37 18.92 -6.23 -5.72
N ASP A 38 19.17 -7.50 -5.44
CA ASP A 38 18.19 -8.39 -4.80
C ASP A 38 18.06 -8.06 -3.30
N CYS A 39 19.18 -7.73 -2.66
CA CYS A 39 19.19 -7.16 -1.33
C CYS A 39 18.43 -5.83 -1.29
N ALA A 40 18.70 -4.92 -2.25
CA ALA A 40 18.04 -3.61 -2.29
C ALA A 40 16.52 -3.74 -2.52
N ILE A 41 16.07 -4.67 -3.36
CA ILE A 41 14.65 -4.99 -3.55
C ILE A 41 14.03 -5.43 -2.23
N THR A 42 14.66 -6.39 -1.53
CA THR A 42 14.16 -6.89 -0.24
C THR A 42 14.04 -5.76 0.78
N PHE A 43 15.05 -4.90 0.85
CA PHE A 43 15.06 -3.71 1.71
C PHE A 43 13.91 -2.75 1.39
N LEU A 44 13.70 -2.44 0.11
CA LEU A 44 12.65 -1.52 -0.35
C LEU A 44 11.24 -2.08 -0.15
N VAL A 45 11.03 -3.38 -0.39
CA VAL A 45 9.75 -4.07 -0.18
C VAL A 45 9.37 -4.07 1.31
N ASN A 46 10.31 -4.44 2.18
CA ASN A 46 10.06 -4.50 3.63
C ASN A 46 9.79 -3.11 4.21
N ARG A 47 10.50 -2.08 3.74
CA ARG A 47 10.31 -0.69 4.18
C ARG A 47 8.96 -0.11 3.76
N ASN A 48 8.47 -0.44 2.55
CA ASN A 48 7.12 -0.06 2.13
C ASN A 48 6.03 -0.70 3.00
N PHE A 49 6.33 -1.87 3.59
CA PHE A 49 5.45 -2.54 4.55
C PHE A 49 5.52 -1.89 5.94
N GLU A 50 6.72 -1.53 6.42
CA GLU A 50 6.94 -0.93 7.74
C GLU A 50 6.48 0.53 7.86
N SER A 51 6.56 1.31 6.77
CA SER A 51 6.14 2.72 6.79
C SER A 51 4.64 2.91 7.03
N SER A 52 3.84 1.85 6.99
CA SER A 52 2.42 1.88 7.37
C SER A 52 2.19 1.71 8.89
N SER A 53 3.22 1.44 9.70
CA SER A 53 3.06 1.03 11.09
C SER A 53 3.41 2.08 12.16
N MET A 54 4.17 3.15 11.86
CA MET A 54 4.64 4.09 12.92
C MET A 54 4.40 5.58 12.61
N THR A 55 3.28 6.08 13.16
CA THR A 55 3.03 7.43 13.77
C THR A 55 3.53 8.72 13.11
N HIS A 56 2.63 9.69 12.88
CA HIS A 56 2.58 10.93 13.68
C HIS A 56 1.31 11.78 13.46
N GLU A 57 0.72 12.23 14.58
CA GLU A 57 -0.23 13.34 14.73
C GLU A 57 0.29 14.68 14.16
N THR A 58 -0.65 15.49 13.64
CA THR A 58 -0.61 16.97 13.40
C THR A 58 0.37 17.49 12.32
N VAL A 59 0.07 18.33 11.31
CA VAL A 59 -0.87 19.47 11.10
C VAL A 59 -1.17 19.65 9.57
N ILE A 60 -2.44 19.89 9.21
CA ILE A 60 -3.09 20.72 8.13
C ILE A 60 -2.14 21.42 7.12
N ASP A 61 -2.28 21.42 5.78
CA ASP A 61 -3.37 21.98 4.95
C ASP A 61 -3.18 21.66 3.43
N GLU A 62 -4.27 21.89 2.67
CA GLU A 62 -4.44 21.99 1.21
C GLU A 62 -5.16 20.84 0.46
N LYS A 63 -6.49 20.90 0.60
CA LYS A 63 -7.49 20.84 -0.49
C LYS A 63 -7.55 19.56 -1.34
N GLN A 64 -8.10 18.51 -0.75
CA GLN A 64 -9.08 17.70 -1.45
C GLN A 64 -10.21 17.34 -0.50
N GLU A 65 -11.42 17.68 -0.94
CA GLU A 65 -12.69 17.54 -0.25
C GLU A 65 -13.00 16.05 -0.07
N ILE A 66 -12.34 15.43 0.90
CA ILE A 66 -12.75 14.16 1.48
C ILE A 66 -13.88 14.55 2.42
N THR A 67 -15.12 14.36 1.95
CA THR A 67 -16.26 14.24 2.86
C THR A 67 -15.97 13.08 3.80
N VAL A 68 -15.28 13.40 4.90
CA VAL A 68 -15.17 12.58 6.11
C VAL A 68 -16.56 12.60 6.74
N SER A 69 -17.50 11.91 6.09
CA SER A 69 -18.68 11.42 6.78
C SER A 69 -18.17 10.34 7.73
N LYS A 70 -18.23 10.62 9.04
CA LYS A 70 -18.23 9.63 10.10
C LYS A 70 -19.04 8.42 9.66
N VAL A 71 -18.36 7.35 9.25
CA VAL A 71 -18.93 6.03 9.23
C VAL A 71 -17.80 5.12 9.68
N GLU A 72 -17.84 4.74 10.96
CA GLU A 72 -17.00 3.72 11.57
C GLU A 72 -17.32 2.32 11.01
N ASP A 73 -18.30 2.22 10.11
CA ASP A 73 -18.77 0.97 9.53
C ASP A 73 -18.04 0.59 8.24
N PHE A 74 -18.01 -0.71 8.00
CA PHE A 74 -17.46 -1.32 6.79
C PHE A 74 -18.21 -0.83 5.52
N PRO A 75 -17.51 -0.45 4.43
CA PRO A 75 -18.13 0.12 3.25
C PRO A 75 -18.79 -0.95 2.37
N VAL A 76 -20.01 -1.35 2.73
CA VAL A 76 -20.79 -2.42 2.05
C VAL A 76 -21.08 -2.09 0.58
N ASP A 77 -21.33 -0.83 0.26
CA ASP A 77 -21.59 -0.39 -1.12
C ASP A 77 -20.37 -0.59 -2.03
N GLU A 78 -19.17 -0.36 -1.50
CA GLU A 78 -17.93 -0.59 -2.23
C GLU A 78 -17.65 -2.08 -2.40
N LEU A 79 -17.96 -2.90 -1.39
CA LEU A 79 -17.88 -4.35 -1.50
C LEU A 79 -18.80 -4.86 -2.62
N LYS A 80 -20.04 -4.38 -2.69
CA LYS A 80 -20.98 -4.77 -3.74
C LYS A 80 -20.50 -4.38 -5.14
N LYS A 81 -19.99 -3.15 -5.30
CA LYS A 81 -19.39 -2.69 -6.58
C LYS A 81 -18.20 -3.56 -6.99
N LEU A 82 -17.37 -3.98 -6.02
CA LEU A 82 -16.24 -4.86 -6.25
C LEU A 82 -16.69 -6.24 -6.71
N GLU A 83 -17.67 -6.84 -6.03
CA GLU A 83 -18.26 -8.13 -6.38
C GLU A 83 -18.83 -8.09 -7.81
N ASP A 84 -19.66 -7.08 -8.13
CA ASP A 84 -20.24 -6.92 -9.46
C ASP A 84 -19.16 -6.74 -10.55
N SER A 85 -18.06 -6.05 -10.23
CA SER A 85 -16.97 -5.86 -11.19
C SER A 85 -16.17 -7.15 -11.43
N LEU A 86 -15.78 -7.85 -10.36
CA LEU A 86 -14.95 -9.06 -10.42
C LEU A 86 -15.71 -10.27 -10.97
N PHE A 87 -16.95 -10.47 -10.51
CA PHE A 87 -17.72 -11.67 -10.86
C PHE A 87 -18.51 -11.53 -12.17
N VAL A 88 -18.76 -10.31 -12.66
CA VAL A 88 -19.63 -10.10 -13.84
C VAL A 88 -18.93 -9.41 -15.01
N LYS A 89 -18.18 -8.34 -14.79
CA LYS A 89 -17.73 -7.44 -15.89
C LYS A 89 -16.32 -7.70 -16.39
N LYS A 90 -15.33 -7.84 -15.51
CA LYS A 90 -13.92 -7.94 -15.90
C LYS A 90 -13.10 -8.50 -14.75
N TRP A 91 -12.31 -9.54 -15.01
CA TRP A 91 -11.35 -10.13 -14.07
C TRP A 91 -10.07 -9.28 -13.94
N ASN A 92 -10.24 -7.97 -13.74
CA ASN A 92 -9.15 -7.05 -13.46
C ASN A 92 -9.26 -6.63 -11.99
N ILE A 93 -8.25 -6.99 -11.19
CA ILE A 93 -8.21 -6.67 -9.77
C ILE A 93 -7.84 -5.18 -9.63
N PRO A 94 -8.68 -4.35 -8.98
CA PRO A 94 -8.38 -2.95 -8.73
C PRO A 94 -7.09 -2.83 -7.89
N CYS A 95 -6.07 -2.12 -8.38
CA CYS A 95 -4.77 -2.00 -7.72
C CYS A 95 -4.59 -0.69 -6.93
N LEU A 96 -5.50 0.28 -7.09
CA LEU A 96 -5.38 1.57 -6.42
C LEU A 96 -6.10 1.57 -5.06
N ARG A 97 -5.50 2.25 -4.08
CA ARG A 97 -6.06 2.36 -2.73
C ARG A 97 -7.41 3.10 -2.68
N SER A 98 -7.66 3.99 -3.65
CA SER A 98 -8.90 4.75 -3.80
C SER A 98 -10.03 3.98 -4.48
N GLN A 99 -9.77 2.77 -4.98
CA GLN A 99 -10.78 1.92 -5.62
C GLN A 99 -11.46 1.01 -4.59
N ALA A 100 -12.57 0.41 -4.99
CA ALA A 100 -13.43 -0.40 -4.11
C ALA A 100 -12.65 -1.42 -3.25
N LEU A 101 -11.71 -2.16 -3.84
CA LEU A 101 -10.86 -3.10 -3.08
C LEU A 101 -10.01 -2.39 -2.02
N GLY A 102 -9.34 -1.29 -2.38
CA GLY A 102 -8.50 -0.53 -1.46
C GLY A 102 -9.28 0.11 -0.31
N LEU A 103 -10.52 0.52 -0.58
CA LEU A 103 -11.45 1.03 0.43
C LEU A 103 -11.89 -0.08 1.39
N CYS A 104 -12.32 -1.24 0.88
CA CYS A 104 -12.70 -2.39 1.70
C CYS A 104 -11.54 -2.87 2.59
N LEU A 105 -10.33 -3.00 2.03
CA LEU A 105 -9.14 -3.41 2.79
C LEU A 105 -8.76 -2.38 3.85
N SER A 106 -8.77 -1.09 3.51
CA SER A 106 -8.43 -0.04 4.47
C SER A 106 -9.42 0.01 5.64
N SER A 107 -10.72 -0.20 5.36
CA SER A 107 -11.74 -0.27 6.42
C SER A 107 -11.64 -1.54 7.26
N ALA A 108 -11.38 -2.71 6.65
CA ALA A 108 -11.15 -3.95 7.39
C ALA A 108 -9.96 -3.81 8.35
N ILE A 109 -8.83 -3.28 7.88
CA ILE A 109 -7.65 -3.05 8.73
C ILE A 109 -7.98 -2.12 9.90
N LYS A 110 -8.75 -1.04 9.66
CA LYS A 110 -9.17 -0.12 10.73
C LYS A 110 -10.03 -0.83 11.77
N ILE A 111 -11.03 -1.60 11.34
CA ILE A 111 -11.95 -2.34 12.20
C ILE A 111 -11.20 -3.36 13.06
N ILE A 112 -10.25 -4.09 12.46
CA ILE A 112 -9.39 -5.05 13.17
C ILE A 112 -8.47 -4.35 14.16
N ASN A 113 -7.89 -3.21 13.79
CA ASN A 113 -7.03 -2.46 14.70
C ASN A 113 -7.80 -1.87 15.89
N SER A 114 -9.08 -1.54 15.72
CA SER A 114 -9.92 -1.02 16.81
C SER A 114 -10.53 -2.11 17.71
N GLY A 115 -10.93 -3.25 17.13
CA GLY A 115 -11.72 -4.27 17.83
C GLY A 115 -11.09 -5.67 17.84
N GLY A 116 -9.85 -5.81 17.37
CA GLY A 116 -9.16 -7.09 17.25
C GLY A 116 -9.89 -8.09 16.35
N LEU A 117 -9.66 -9.38 16.60
CA LEU A 117 -10.32 -10.48 15.87
C LEU A 117 -11.82 -10.59 16.17
N SER A 118 -12.28 -10.11 17.33
CA SER A 118 -13.70 -10.06 17.67
C SER A 118 -14.51 -9.09 16.79
N ALA A 119 -13.84 -8.16 16.10
CA ALA A 119 -14.50 -7.23 15.21
C ALA A 119 -15.07 -7.90 13.94
N PHE A 120 -14.56 -9.08 13.57
CA PHE A 120 -15.13 -9.89 12.49
C PHE A 120 -16.48 -10.48 12.88
N GLU A 121 -16.67 -10.84 14.15
CA GLU A 121 -17.93 -11.38 14.64
C GLU A 121 -19.00 -10.30 14.79
N SER A 122 -18.61 -9.08 15.16
CA SER A 122 -19.56 -7.97 15.31
C SER A 122 -19.97 -7.32 13.99
N THR A 123 -19.16 -7.47 12.93
CA THR A 123 -19.36 -6.81 11.64
C THR A 123 -19.86 -7.83 10.62
N GLU A 124 -21.18 -7.90 10.42
CA GLU A 124 -21.83 -8.89 9.54
C GLU A 124 -21.20 -9.03 8.14
N PRO A 125 -20.80 -7.95 7.42
CA PRO A 125 -20.11 -8.07 6.13
C PRO A 125 -18.75 -8.78 6.19
N LEU A 126 -18.07 -8.71 7.35
CA LEU A 126 -16.76 -9.32 7.56
C LEU A 126 -16.86 -10.81 7.94
N GLN A 127 -17.98 -11.25 8.53
CA GLN A 127 -18.23 -12.67 8.85
C GLN A 127 -18.19 -13.59 7.62
N ARG A 128 -18.34 -13.01 6.43
CA ARG A 128 -18.33 -13.75 5.17
C ARG A 128 -16.92 -14.15 4.73
N PHE A 129 -15.88 -13.55 5.32
CA PHE A 129 -14.46 -13.85 5.06
C PHE A 129 -13.89 -14.77 6.13
#